data_AF-I2AKD7-F1
#
_entry.id   AF-I2AKD7-F1
#
_cell.length_a   1.000
_cell.length_b   1.000
_cell.length_c   1.000
_cell.angle_alpha   90.00
_cell.angle_beta   90.00
_cell.angle_gamma   90.00
#
_symmetry.space_group_name_H-M   'P 1'
#
loop_
_entity.id
_entity.type
_entity.pdbx_description
1 polymer ?
#
loop_
_entity_poly.entity_id
_entity_poly.type
_entity_poly.pdbx_seq_one_letter_code
_entity_poly.pdbx_strand_id
1 'polypeptide(L)'
;MNFKPSPNGPSAGSFRAPTPAGGPAGDAAPTERLSLGQPRGQRIASEPSANQAGRTQRTRRTVDLAAATHRALDIWQREAADRLGVARVTGQEVLTALIDQLLVDPKLTAQITRAIKERR
;
A
#
# COMPACT_ATOMS: atom_id res chain seq x y z
N MET A 1 -2.90 -1.26 57.19
CA MET A 1 -2.60 -2.50 56.44
C MET A 1 -1.52 -2.22 55.41
N ASN A 2 -0.36 -2.83 55.57
CA ASN A 2 0.90 -2.50 54.90
C ASN A 2 1.24 -3.61 53.89
N PHE A 3 1.08 -3.37 52.59
CA PHE A 3 1.39 -4.37 51.56
C PHE A 3 2.88 -4.30 51.17
N LYS A 4 3.62 -5.36 51.52
CA LYS A 4 4.98 -5.61 51.05
C LYS A 4 4.93 -6.31 49.68
N PRO A 5 5.67 -5.84 48.66
CA PRO A 5 5.93 -6.63 47.46
C PRO A 5 7.14 -7.56 47.72
N SER A 6 7.07 -8.81 47.26
CA SER A 6 8.24 -9.69 47.17
C SER A 6 8.45 -10.11 45.72
N PRO A 7 9.69 -10.04 45.21
CA PRO A 7 10.04 -10.34 43.83
C PRO A 7 10.33 -11.83 43.67
N ASN A 8 9.82 -12.44 42.60
CA ASN A 8 10.21 -13.81 42.25
C ASN A 8 10.40 -13.93 40.73
N GLY A 9 11.63 -13.72 40.29
CA GLY A 9 12.18 -14.41 39.12
C GLY A 9 12.87 -15.70 39.59
N PRO A 10 13.01 -16.71 38.73
CA PRO A 10 14.29 -16.79 38.01
C PRO A 10 14.22 -17.32 36.56
N SER A 11 15.26 -16.92 35.82
CA SER A 11 15.87 -17.50 34.61
C SER A 11 15.46 -18.92 34.18
N ALA A 12 15.24 -19.10 32.88
CA ALA A 12 16.12 -19.91 32.00
C ALA A 12 15.55 -19.91 30.57
N GLY A 13 16.44 -19.71 29.59
CA GLY A 13 16.09 -19.68 28.18
C GLY A 13 15.67 -21.04 27.62
N SER A 14 14.95 -21.00 26.51
CA SER A 14 14.80 -22.11 25.57
C SER A 14 14.38 -21.55 24.22
N PHE A 15 15.37 -21.12 23.43
CA PHE A 15 15.21 -21.01 21.98
C PHE A 15 15.41 -22.41 21.38
N ARG A 16 14.41 -22.91 20.66
CA ARG A 16 14.38 -24.16 19.89
C ARG A 16 13.65 -23.82 18.58
N ALA A 17 14.04 -24.15 17.35
CA ALA A 17 15.12 -24.87 16.65
C ALA A 17 15.05 -24.37 15.16
N PRO A 18 15.63 -25.00 14.11
CA PRO A 18 16.66 -26.04 14.01
C PRO A 18 17.84 -25.71 13.08
N THR A 19 19.02 -26.23 13.40
CA THR A 19 20.15 -26.39 12.48
C THR A 19 20.02 -27.74 11.78
N PRO A 20 20.03 -27.83 10.43
CA PRO A 20 20.34 -29.09 9.78
C PRO A 20 21.85 -29.30 9.81
N ALA A 21 22.29 -30.17 10.71
CA ALA A 21 23.63 -30.75 10.67
C ALA A 21 23.76 -31.61 9.41
N GLY A 22 24.89 -31.45 8.73
CA GLY A 22 25.24 -32.22 7.55
C GLY A 22 25.24 -33.73 7.81
N GLY A 23 24.62 -34.47 6.90
CA GLY A 23 24.89 -35.89 6.72
C GLY A 23 26.16 -36.07 5.88
N PRO A 24 27.06 -37.00 6.24
CA PRO A 24 28.08 -37.50 5.33
C PRO A 24 27.54 -38.70 4.55
N ALA A 25 28.21 -38.99 3.43
CA ALA A 25 27.99 -40.10 2.51
C ALA A 25 26.72 -39.97 1.65
N GLY A 26 26.78 -39.93 0.33
CA GLY A 26 27.83 -40.37 -0.58
C GLY A 26 27.12 -41.02 -1.75
N ASP A 27 26.71 -40.21 -2.73
CA ASP A 27 26.43 -40.65 -4.10
C ASP A 27 26.24 -39.39 -4.97
N ALA A 28 27.36 -38.79 -5.41
CA ALA A 28 27.33 -37.75 -6.43
C ALA A 28 27.98 -38.33 -7.68
N ALA A 29 27.17 -39.01 -8.49
CA ALA A 29 27.54 -39.40 -9.85
C ALA A 29 27.83 -38.12 -10.67
N PRO A 30 28.99 -38.04 -11.36
CA PRO A 30 29.28 -36.95 -12.28
C PRO A 30 28.81 -37.36 -13.68
N THR A 31 27.65 -36.87 -14.11
CA THR A 31 27.22 -37.06 -15.51
C THR A 31 26.76 -35.74 -16.10
N GLU A 32 27.56 -35.29 -17.05
CA GLU A 32 27.42 -34.13 -17.91
C GLU A 32 26.05 -34.09 -18.59
N ARG A 33 25.34 -32.97 -18.45
CA ARG A 33 24.10 -32.71 -19.21
C ARG A 33 24.36 -31.64 -20.27
N LEU A 34 24.90 -32.12 -21.40
CA LEU A 34 24.61 -31.69 -22.78
C LEU A 34 24.28 -30.20 -22.99
N SER A 35 25.28 -29.42 -23.37
CA SER A 35 25.08 -28.22 -24.19
C SER A 35 24.63 -28.66 -25.60
N LEU A 36 23.33 -28.67 -25.87
CA LEU A 36 22.81 -28.78 -27.23
C LEU A 36 21.49 -27.99 -27.39
N GLY A 37 21.61 -26.80 -28.00
CA GLY A 37 20.55 -26.20 -28.81
C GLY A 37 19.52 -25.30 -28.11
N GLN A 38 19.74 -23.98 -28.14
CA GLN A 38 18.64 -23.03 -28.41
C GLN A 38 19.18 -21.65 -28.83
N PRO A 39 19.09 -21.31 -30.13
CA PRO A 39 18.75 -19.97 -30.53
C PRO A 39 17.57 -20.03 -31.50
N ARG A 40 16.33 -19.98 -31.00
CA ARG A 40 15.18 -19.38 -31.71
C ARG A 40 13.92 -19.50 -30.88
N GLY A 41 13.33 -18.34 -30.60
CA GLY A 41 12.02 -18.21 -30.00
C GLY A 41 11.61 -16.75 -30.02
N GLN A 42 11.43 -16.20 -31.24
CA GLN A 42 10.62 -15.01 -31.44
C GLN A 42 9.26 -15.28 -30.78
N ARG A 43 8.99 -14.64 -29.63
CA ARG A 43 7.62 -14.47 -29.15
C ARG A 43 7.13 -13.13 -29.66
N ILE A 44 6.52 -13.19 -30.83
CA ILE A 44 5.59 -12.20 -31.34
C ILE A 44 4.27 -12.34 -30.56
N ALA A 45 3.64 -11.21 -30.30
CA ALA A 45 2.25 -11.00 -29.89
C ALA A 45 1.85 -11.28 -28.43
N SER A 46 1.82 -10.19 -27.66
CA SER A 46 0.58 -9.74 -26.99
C SER A 46 0.68 -8.22 -26.83
N GLU A 47 0.63 -7.49 -27.94
CA GLU A 47 0.22 -6.09 -27.90
C GLU A 47 -1.24 -6.06 -27.42
N PRO A 48 -1.60 -5.31 -26.35
CA PRO A 48 -3.00 -5.09 -26.06
C PRO A 48 -3.58 -4.25 -27.21
N SER A 49 -4.46 -4.91 -27.96
CA SER A 49 -5.25 -4.43 -29.08
C SER A 49 -5.56 -2.94 -29.03
N ALA A 50 -5.42 -2.33 -30.20
CA ALA A 50 -6.09 -1.12 -30.60
C ALA A 50 -7.60 -1.22 -30.32
N ASN A 51 -8.00 -0.77 -29.14
CA ASN A 51 -9.33 -0.22 -28.89
C ASN A 51 -9.15 1.10 -28.12
N GLN A 52 -8.41 2.03 -28.72
CA GLN A 52 -8.32 3.40 -28.25
C GLN A 52 -9.60 4.16 -28.64
N ALA A 53 -10.74 3.66 -28.16
CA ALA A 53 -11.93 4.48 -28.00
C ALA A 53 -11.54 5.63 -27.07
N GLY A 54 -11.42 6.84 -27.63
CA GLY A 54 -11.20 8.11 -26.95
C GLY A 54 -10.44 7.99 -25.62
N ARG A 55 -9.10 7.87 -25.67
CA ARG A 55 -8.26 7.91 -24.48
C ARG A 55 -8.36 9.29 -23.86
N THR A 56 -9.41 9.51 -23.06
CA THR A 56 -9.50 10.64 -22.14
C THR A 56 -8.22 10.61 -21.31
N GLN A 57 -7.30 11.53 -21.60
CA GLN A 57 -6.07 11.62 -20.84
C GLN A 57 -6.44 11.94 -19.40
N ARG A 58 -6.17 11.01 -18.49
CA ARG A 58 -6.42 11.21 -17.07
C ARG A 58 -5.36 12.16 -16.53
N THR A 59 -5.71 13.43 -16.36
CA THR A 59 -4.83 14.42 -15.72
C THR A 59 -4.60 14.02 -14.27
N ARG A 60 -3.33 13.81 -13.89
CA ARG A 60 -2.94 13.47 -12.51
C ARG A 60 -2.54 14.76 -11.77
N ARG A 61 -3.14 14.98 -10.60
CA ARG A 61 -2.75 16.07 -9.69
C ARG A 61 -2.31 15.46 -8.36
N THR A 62 -1.09 15.75 -7.96
CA THR A 62 -0.52 15.36 -6.66
C THR A 62 -0.72 16.50 -5.66
N VAL A 63 -0.97 16.14 -4.40
CA VAL A 63 -1.08 17.10 -3.30
C VAL A 63 -0.07 16.69 -2.24
N ASP A 64 0.84 17.59 -1.93
CA ASP A 64 1.80 17.39 -0.85
C ASP A 64 1.10 17.62 0.49
N LEU A 65 0.95 16.55 1.25
CA LEU A 65 0.33 16.55 2.57
C LEU A 65 1.40 16.22 3.61
N ALA A 66 1.43 16.97 4.71
CA ALA A 66 2.22 16.59 5.86
C ALA A 66 1.76 15.22 6.40
N ALA A 67 2.68 14.42 6.96
CA ALA A 67 2.37 13.09 7.46
C ALA A 67 1.22 13.07 8.49
N ALA A 68 1.14 14.10 9.34
CA ALA A 68 0.05 14.27 10.29
C ALA A 68 -1.31 14.48 9.60
N THR A 69 -1.35 15.29 8.55
CA THR A 69 -2.57 15.53 7.75
C THR A 69 -2.99 14.28 7.01
N HIS A 70 -2.04 13.51 6.45
CA HIS A 70 -2.34 12.25 5.80
C HIS A 70 -2.93 11.22 6.79
N ARG A 71 -2.41 11.16 8.02
CA ARG A 71 -2.97 10.31 9.09
C ARG A 71 -4.37 10.73 9.50
N ALA A 72 -4.62 12.03 9.64
CA ALA A 72 -5.96 12.54 9.96
C ALA A 72 -6.98 12.18 8.87
N LEU A 73 -6.58 12.26 7.60
CA LEU A 73 -7.42 11.86 6.47
C LEU A 73 -7.75 10.36 6.51
N ASP A 74 -6.75 9.50 6.73
CA ASP A 74 -6.93 8.04 6.81
C ASP A 74 -7.94 7.62 7.90
N ILE A 75 -7.85 8.25 9.08
CA ILE A 75 -8.80 8.03 10.18
C ILE A 75 -10.21 8.45 9.75
N TRP A 76 -10.35 9.66 9.18
CA TRP A 76 -11.64 10.16 8.73
C TRP A 76 -12.25 9.26 7.64
N GLN A 77 -11.45 8.72 6.72
CA GLN A 77 -11.93 7.82 5.67
C GLN A 77 -12.51 6.52 6.24
N ARG A 78 -11.89 5.98 7.29
CA ARG A 78 -12.39 4.80 7.98
C ARG A 78 -13.72 5.09 8.67
N GLU A 79 -13.85 6.25 9.33
CA GLU A 79 -15.12 6.67 9.93
C GLU A 79 -16.19 6.96 8.87
N ALA A 80 -15.83 7.57 7.75
CA ALA A 80 -16.75 7.84 6.65
C ALA A 80 -17.25 6.53 6.02
N ALA A 81 -16.36 5.54 5.86
CA ALA A 81 -16.72 4.22 5.37
C ALA A 81 -17.73 3.52 6.28
N ASP A 82 -17.50 3.58 7.59
CA ASP A 82 -18.41 3.03 8.61
C ASP A 82 -19.81 3.68 8.53
N ARG A 83 -19.87 5.01 8.46
CA ARG A 83 -21.14 5.76 8.35
C ARG A 83 -21.90 5.48 7.05
N LEU A 84 -21.17 5.30 5.95
CA LEU A 84 -21.76 5.00 4.64
C LEU A 84 -22.09 3.51 4.48
N GLY A 85 -21.64 2.64 5.40
CA GLY A 85 -21.80 1.19 5.32
C GLY A 85 -20.98 0.56 4.18
N VAL A 86 -19.91 1.22 3.72
CA VAL A 86 -19.04 0.71 2.64
C VAL A 86 -17.74 0.15 3.21
N ALA A 87 -17.13 -0.77 2.48
CA ALA A 87 -15.90 -1.43 2.92
C ALA A 87 -14.70 -0.47 3.03
N ARG A 88 -14.61 0.54 2.17
CA ARG A 88 -13.55 1.55 2.17
C ARG A 88 -13.96 2.79 1.41
N VAL A 89 -13.47 3.94 1.86
CA VAL A 89 -13.52 5.20 1.12
C VAL A 89 -12.09 5.54 0.71
N THR A 90 -11.80 5.64 -0.59
CA THR A 90 -10.45 5.90 -1.08
C THR A 90 -10.13 7.40 -1.11
N GLY A 91 -8.85 7.77 -1.04
CA GLY A 91 -8.44 9.19 -1.08
C GLY A 91 -8.84 9.86 -2.39
N GLN A 92 -8.87 9.07 -3.46
CA GLN A 92 -9.33 9.51 -4.76
C GLN A 92 -10.81 9.88 -4.76
N GLU A 93 -11.68 9.07 -4.16
CA GLU A 93 -13.12 9.38 -4.07
C GLU A 93 -13.36 10.66 -3.28
N VAL A 94 -12.63 10.83 -2.16
CA VAL A 94 -12.71 12.05 -1.35
C VAL A 94 -12.31 13.28 -2.16
N LEU A 95 -11.16 13.22 -2.84
CA LEU A 95 -10.69 14.33 -3.68
C LEU A 95 -11.65 14.63 -4.83
N THR A 96 -12.16 13.60 -5.51
CA THR A 96 -13.11 13.78 -6.61
C THR A 96 -14.41 14.41 -6.13
N ALA A 97 -14.98 13.95 -5.01
CA ALA A 97 -16.19 14.54 -4.43
C ALA A 97 -15.98 15.99 -3.99
N LEU A 98 -14.83 16.30 -3.37
CA LEU A 98 -14.49 17.67 -2.98
C LEU A 98 -14.35 18.60 -4.19
N ILE A 99 -13.75 18.12 -5.29
CA ILE A 99 -13.63 18.91 -6.53
C ILE A 99 -14.99 19.13 -7.16
N ASP A 100 -15.83 18.10 -7.23
CA ASP A 100 -17.17 18.21 -7.79
C ASP A 100 -18.02 19.23 -7.01
N GLN A 101 -18.01 19.14 -5.67
CA GLN A 101 -18.69 20.14 -4.83
C GLN A 101 -18.08 21.54 -4.98
N LEU A 102 -16.76 21.67 -5.13
CA LEU A 102 -16.12 22.97 -5.32
C LEU A 102 -16.58 23.64 -6.63
N LEU A 103 -16.85 22.87 -7.68
CA LEU A 103 -17.27 23.40 -8.97
C LEU A 103 -18.77 23.74 -9.03
N VAL A 104 -19.59 23.14 -8.18
CA VAL A 104 -21.05 23.33 -8.17
C VAL A 104 -21.51 24.29 -7.07
N ASP A 105 -20.87 24.28 -5.90
CA ASP A 105 -21.30 25.05 -4.72
C ASP A 105 -20.50 26.36 -4.55
N PRO A 106 -21.13 27.54 -4.75
CA PRO A 106 -20.44 28.82 -4.64
C PRO A 106 -20.07 29.17 -3.19
N LYS A 107 -20.76 28.61 -2.19
CA LYS A 107 -20.44 28.82 -0.78
C LYS A 107 -19.13 28.12 -0.41
N LEU A 108 -18.95 26.88 -0.85
CA LEU A 108 -17.73 26.12 -0.66
C LEU A 108 -16.56 26.80 -1.36
N THR A 109 -16.77 27.29 -2.58
CA THR A 109 -15.79 28.13 -3.30
C THR A 109 -15.36 29.34 -2.48
N ALA A 110 -16.31 30.11 -1.94
CA ALA A 110 -16.01 31.28 -1.14
C ALA A 110 -15.26 30.94 0.15
N GLN A 111 -15.64 29.85 0.83
CA GLN A 111 -14.98 29.36 2.04
C GLN A 111 -13.53 28.95 1.77
N ILE A 112 -13.29 28.14 0.73
CA ILE A 112 -11.93 27.72 0.36
C ILE A 112 -11.09 28.92 -0.07
N THR A 113 -11.66 29.85 -0.85
CA THR A 113 -10.95 31.08 -1.26
C THR A 113 -10.54 31.91 -0.06
N ARG A 114 -11.40 32.04 0.95
CA ARG A 114 -11.08 32.74 2.20
C ARG A 114 -9.98 32.02 2.99
N ALA A 115 -10.07 30.71 3.13
CA ALA A 115 -9.05 29.91 3.82
C ALA A 115 -7.67 30.01 3.13
N ILE A 116 -7.64 30.03 1.79
CA ILE A 116 -6.40 30.23 1.02
C ILE A 116 -5.84 31.63 1.27
N LYS A 117 -6.69 32.67 1.28
CA LYS A 117 -6.26 34.05 1.56
C LYS A 117 -5.67 34.22 2.96
N GLU A 118 -6.25 33.56 3.96
CA GLU A 118 -5.78 33.64 5.35
C GLU A 118 -4.41 32.98 5.57
N ARG A 119 -4.07 32.00 4.73
CA ARG A 119 -2.80 31.25 4.82
C ARG A 119 -1.65 31.89 4.01
N ARG A 120 -1.96 32.87 3.16
CA ARG A 120 -1.03 33.53 2.23
C ARG A 120 -0.54 34.84 2.80
#